data_AF-A0A5C3L0Y7-F1
#
_entry.id   AF-A0A5C3L0Y7-F1
#
_cell.length_a   1.000
_cell.length_b   1.000
_cell.length_c   1.000
_cell.angle_alpha   90.00
_cell.angle_beta   90.00
_cell.angle_gamma   90.00
#
_symmetry.space_group_name_H-M   'P 1'
#
loop_
_entity.id
_entity.type
_entity.pdbx_description
1 polymer ?
#
loop_
_entity_poly.entity_id
_entity_poly.type
_entity_poly.pdbx_seq_one_letter_code
_entity_poly.pdbx_strand_id
1 'polypeptide(L)'
;LAAFSNAAFTANTSDPNWNSGTVAQHSNGNWCFFSEPRPDNTIFCMGNPEEVTSVLTAHLQTATTSVNYYKPGSPAVRLGGPELPVDTNDGNVYLCLTGQASDGKYVSKCSLVTSDNEIGFTPGCERLEPQANDVTDGCYANSSA
;
A
#
# COMPACT_ATOMS: atom_id res chain seq x y z
N LEU A 1 22.90 14.88 17.80
CA LEU A 1 22.55 13.61 17.17
C LEU A 1 21.78 13.95 15.89
N ALA A 2 22.32 13.60 14.72
CA ALA A 2 21.58 13.76 13.48
C ALA A 2 20.49 12.67 13.43
N ALA A 3 19.24 13.08 13.30
CA ALA A 3 18.16 12.16 13.00
C ALA A 3 18.42 11.61 11.60
N PHE A 4 18.48 10.28 11.45
CA PHE A 4 18.50 9.67 10.14
C PHE A 4 17.11 9.84 9.52
N SER A 5 16.98 10.77 8.58
CA SER A 5 15.77 11.03 7.77
C SER A 5 15.58 9.94 6.74
N ASN A 6 15.31 8.74 7.22
CA ASN A 6 15.05 7.57 6.42
C ASN A 6 13.53 7.44 6.32
N ALA A 7 12.95 7.74 5.16
CA ALA A 7 11.52 7.67 4.90
C ALA A 7 11.24 7.25 3.47
N ALA A 8 10.35 6.27 3.28
CA ALA A 8 9.85 5.86 1.98
C ALA A 8 9.07 6.99 1.30
N PHE A 9 8.24 7.72 2.05
CA PHE A 9 7.51 8.88 1.56
C PHE A 9 7.98 10.17 2.24
N THR A 10 8.40 11.11 1.41
CA THR A 10 8.78 12.48 1.77
C THR A 10 7.98 13.52 0.99
N ALA A 11 7.26 13.11 -0.06
CA ALA A 11 6.40 13.94 -0.89
C ALA A 11 5.15 13.16 -1.32
N ASN A 12 4.11 13.90 -1.73
CA ASN A 12 2.92 13.28 -2.29
C ASN A 12 3.28 12.56 -3.60
N THR A 13 2.83 11.31 -3.72
CA THR A 13 3.07 10.47 -4.89
C THR A 13 1.74 9.99 -5.43
N SER A 14 1.47 10.20 -6.71
CA SER A 14 0.31 9.64 -7.40
C SER A 14 0.72 8.42 -8.22
N ASP A 15 -0.15 7.42 -8.34
CA ASP A 15 0.09 6.26 -9.18
C ASP A 15 0.07 6.67 -10.66
N PRO A 16 1.22 6.66 -11.36
CA PRO A 16 1.28 7.12 -12.75
C PRO A 16 0.71 6.09 -13.74
N ASN A 17 0.57 4.83 -13.32
CA ASN A 17 0.29 3.72 -14.23
C ASN A 17 -1.18 3.33 -14.18
N TRP A 18 -1.72 3.19 -12.98
CA TRP A 18 -3.07 2.65 -12.80
C TRP A 18 -4.06 3.71 -12.37
N ASN A 19 -3.61 4.94 -12.09
CA ASN A 19 -4.45 6.01 -11.55
C ASN A 19 -5.30 5.51 -10.36
N SER A 20 -4.73 4.64 -9.53
CA SER A 20 -5.42 4.01 -8.40
C SER A 20 -5.61 4.96 -7.24
N GLY A 21 -4.80 6.03 -7.19
CA GLY A 21 -4.83 6.99 -6.10
C GLY A 21 -3.50 7.70 -5.89
N THR A 22 -3.43 8.38 -4.74
CA THR A 22 -2.28 9.16 -4.30
C THR A 22 -1.94 8.79 -2.87
N VAL A 23 -0.65 8.59 -2.58
CA VAL A 23 -0.13 8.59 -1.21
C VAL A 23 0.22 10.03 -0.85
N ALA A 24 -0.44 10.57 0.15
CA ALA A 24 -0.25 11.95 0.60
C ALA A 24 -0.34 12.06 2.13
N GLN A 25 0.23 13.11 2.70
CA GLN A 25 0.03 13.40 4.12
C GLN A 25 -1.42 13.81 4.38
N HIS A 26 -2.04 13.13 5.35
CA HIS A 26 -3.35 13.47 5.87
C HIS A 26 -3.25 14.54 6.98
N SER A 27 -4.39 15.12 7.36
CA SER A 27 -4.49 16.19 8.36
C SER A 27 -3.95 15.82 9.74
N ASN A 28 -3.87 14.52 10.05
CA ASN A 28 -3.29 13.98 11.28
C ASN A 28 -1.76 13.75 11.20
N GLY A 29 -1.12 14.10 10.09
CA GLY A 29 0.32 13.96 9.87
C GLY A 29 0.77 12.59 9.33
N ASN A 30 -0.13 11.61 9.24
CA ASN A 30 0.18 10.28 8.70
C ASN A 30 0.12 10.28 7.17
N TRP A 31 0.94 9.42 6.55
CA TRP A 31 0.83 9.15 5.12
C TRP A 31 -0.33 8.19 4.87
N CYS A 32 -1.25 8.61 4.03
CA CYS A 32 -2.47 7.88 3.71
C CYS A 32 -2.56 7.64 2.21
N PHE A 33 -3.18 6.51 1.84
CA PHE A 33 -3.53 6.25 0.46
C PHE A 33 -4.96 6.75 0.19
N PHE A 34 -5.06 7.78 -0.64
CA PHE A 34 -6.31 8.32 -1.14
C PHE A 34 -6.61 7.65 -2.48
N SER A 35 -7.46 6.63 -2.45
CA SER A 35 -7.83 5.87 -3.63
C SER A 35 -8.85 6.60 -4.50
N GLU A 36 -8.69 6.50 -5.81
CA GLU A 36 -9.70 6.93 -6.77
C GLU A 36 -10.79 5.86 -6.95
N PRO A 37 -12.06 6.25 -7.20
CA PRO A 37 -13.12 5.29 -7.50
C PRO A 37 -12.77 4.41 -8.70
N ARG A 38 -13.02 3.11 -8.56
CA ARG A 38 -12.84 2.15 -9.66
C ARG A 38 -14.17 1.88 -10.36
N PRO A 39 -14.28 2.14 -11.68
CA PRO A 39 -15.53 1.97 -12.41
C PRO A 39 -15.93 0.50 -12.58
N ASP A 40 -14.98 -0.42 -12.50
CA ASP A 40 -15.16 -1.86 -12.63
C ASP A 40 -14.68 -2.60 -11.37
N ASN A 41 -15.37 -3.70 -11.02
CA ASN A 41 -14.99 -4.55 -9.88
C ASN A 41 -13.83 -5.50 -10.23
N THR A 42 -12.95 -5.11 -11.14
CA THR A 42 -11.93 -6.01 -11.70
C THR A 42 -10.76 -6.12 -10.74
N ILE A 43 -10.61 -7.30 -10.14
CA ILE A 43 -9.38 -7.70 -9.46
C ILE A 43 -8.32 -7.94 -10.53
N PHE A 44 -7.16 -7.34 -10.37
CA PHE A 44 -6.09 -7.43 -11.35
C PHE A 44 -4.77 -7.72 -10.66
N CYS A 45 -4.18 -8.89 -10.93
CA CYS A 45 -2.82 -9.21 -10.56
C CYS A 45 -1.97 -9.48 -11.82
N MET A 46 -0.77 -8.93 -11.90
CA MET A 46 0.13 -9.08 -13.05
C MET A 46 1.59 -9.33 -12.68
N GLY A 47 2.34 -9.87 -13.65
CA GLY A 47 3.79 -10.09 -13.59
C GLY A 47 4.15 -11.35 -12.80
N ASN A 48 3.77 -11.39 -11.52
CA ASN A 48 3.98 -12.53 -10.63
C ASN A 48 2.79 -12.66 -9.66
N PRO A 49 1.64 -13.21 -10.13
CA PRO A 49 0.40 -13.22 -9.38
C PRO A 49 0.51 -13.91 -8.02
N GLU A 50 1.19 -15.05 -7.91
CA GLU A 50 1.32 -15.80 -6.66
C GLU A 50 2.04 -14.98 -5.57
N GLU A 51 3.18 -14.39 -5.92
CA GLU A 51 3.98 -13.57 -5.00
C GLU A 51 3.19 -12.35 -4.53
N VAL A 52 2.62 -11.59 -5.47
CA VAL A 52 1.90 -10.36 -5.12
C VAL A 52 0.58 -10.64 -4.40
N THR A 53 -0.12 -11.74 -4.72
CA THR A 53 -1.31 -12.16 -3.99
C THR A 53 -0.97 -12.58 -2.56
N SER A 54 0.17 -13.25 -2.33
CA SER A 54 0.64 -13.56 -0.97
C SER A 54 0.86 -12.28 -0.15
N VAL A 55 1.54 -11.30 -0.73
CA VAL A 55 1.79 -10.01 -0.06
C VAL A 55 0.48 -9.27 0.22
N LEU A 56 -0.41 -9.18 -0.77
CA LEU A 56 -1.70 -8.50 -0.60
C LEU A 56 -2.57 -9.19 0.46
N THR A 57 -2.56 -10.51 0.51
CA THR A 57 -3.27 -11.28 1.55
C THR A 57 -2.72 -10.96 2.93
N ALA A 58 -1.39 -10.94 3.09
CA ALA A 58 -0.76 -10.56 4.34
C ALA A 58 -1.14 -9.13 4.77
N HIS A 59 -1.12 -8.17 3.83
CA HIS A 59 -1.52 -6.80 4.10
C HIS A 59 -2.96 -6.70 4.61
N LEU A 60 -3.90 -7.30 3.88
CA LEU A 60 -5.31 -7.26 4.23
C LEU A 60 -5.62 -7.95 5.55
N GLN A 61 -4.93 -9.04 5.87
CA GLN A 61 -5.23 -9.85 7.05
C GLN A 61 -4.51 -9.39 8.32
N THR A 62 -3.37 -8.70 8.20
CA THR A 62 -2.48 -8.46 9.35
C THR A 62 -2.15 -6.99 9.61
N ALA A 63 -2.32 -6.11 8.62
CA ALA A 63 -2.03 -4.70 8.82
C ALA A 63 -3.16 -4.00 9.59
N THR A 64 -2.78 -2.95 10.31
CA THR A 64 -3.68 -1.99 10.97
C THR A 64 -3.44 -0.56 10.48
N THR A 65 -2.72 -0.42 9.37
CA THR A 65 -2.35 0.84 8.73
C THR A 65 -2.46 0.70 7.22
N SER A 66 -2.71 1.81 6.55
CA SER A 66 -3.06 1.94 5.14
C SER A 66 -1.86 1.77 4.22
N VAL A 67 -0.67 2.18 4.67
CA VAL A 67 0.56 2.17 3.86
C VAL A 67 1.60 1.30 4.53
N ASN A 68 2.06 0.24 3.87
CA ASN A 68 2.98 -0.73 4.45
C ASN A 68 3.89 -1.38 3.41
N TYR A 69 5.12 -1.66 3.81
CA TYR A 69 6.09 -2.38 2.99
C TYR A 69 6.22 -3.83 3.45
N TYR A 70 6.50 -4.71 2.49
CA TYR A 70 6.59 -6.15 2.69
C TYR A 70 7.75 -6.76 1.92
N LYS A 71 8.31 -7.82 2.49
CA LYS A 71 9.13 -8.79 1.77
C LYS A 71 8.24 -9.95 1.33
N PRO A 72 8.31 -10.40 0.06
CA PRO A 72 7.53 -11.53 -0.40
C PRO A 72 7.98 -12.83 0.28
N GLY A 73 7.07 -13.80 0.37
CA GLY A 73 7.30 -15.09 1.00
C GLY A 73 6.00 -15.84 1.28
N SER A 74 6.11 -16.98 1.96
CA SER A 74 4.97 -17.78 2.43
C SER A 74 5.15 -18.07 3.93
N PRO A 75 4.74 -17.15 4.83
CA PRO A 75 4.00 -15.92 4.55
C PRO A 75 4.89 -14.72 4.17
N ALA A 76 4.31 -13.72 3.50
CA ALA A 76 4.96 -12.42 3.32
C ALA A 76 5.16 -11.73 4.68
N VAL A 77 6.26 -10.99 4.81
CA VAL A 77 6.66 -10.36 6.09
C VAL A 77 6.57 -8.85 5.97
N ARG A 78 5.82 -8.22 6.89
CA ARG A 78 5.76 -6.75 6.98
C ARG A 78 7.10 -6.20 7.44
N LEU A 79 7.65 -5.28 6.67
CA LEU A 79 8.93 -4.61 6.93
C LEU A 79 8.75 -3.31 7.72
N GLY A 80 7.66 -2.57 7.46
CA GLY A 80 7.45 -1.26 8.07
C GLY A 80 6.31 -0.48 7.43
N GLY A 81 6.16 0.78 7.85
CA GLY A 81 5.17 1.71 7.34
C GLY A 81 5.76 2.69 6.31
N PRO A 82 5.09 3.84 6.05
CA PRO A 82 5.51 4.85 5.08
C PRO A 82 6.89 5.48 5.36
N GLU A 83 7.43 5.29 6.56
CA GLU A 83 8.75 5.71 6.99
C GLU A 83 9.88 4.74 6.62
N LEU A 84 9.60 3.58 6.03
CA LEU A 84 10.65 2.60 5.71
C LEU A 84 11.40 2.98 4.42
N PRO A 85 12.71 3.28 4.42
CA PRO A 85 13.45 3.47 3.18
C PRO A 85 13.43 2.21 2.32
N VAL A 86 13.27 2.39 1.02
CA VAL A 86 13.30 1.28 0.08
C VAL A 86 14.75 0.86 -0.18
N ASP A 87 15.14 -0.31 0.32
CA ASP A 87 16.41 -0.96 -0.03
C ASP A 87 16.16 -2.20 -0.89
N THR A 88 16.52 -2.12 -2.17
CA THR A 88 16.36 -3.21 -3.14
C THR A 88 17.58 -4.13 -3.23
N ASN A 89 18.67 -3.85 -2.51
CA ASN A 89 19.84 -4.73 -2.51
C ASN A 89 19.54 -6.10 -1.89
N ASP A 90 18.57 -6.14 -0.97
CA ASP A 90 18.15 -7.36 -0.25
C ASP A 90 16.95 -8.08 -0.91
N GLY A 91 16.69 -7.77 -2.20
CA GLY A 91 15.66 -8.40 -3.01
C GLY A 91 14.40 -7.54 -3.17
N ASN A 92 13.31 -8.18 -3.59
CA ASN A 92 12.06 -7.50 -3.89
C ASN A 92 11.43 -6.92 -2.62
N VAL A 93 10.99 -5.66 -2.72
CA VAL A 93 10.20 -4.96 -1.70
C VAL A 93 8.87 -4.56 -2.34
N TYR A 94 7.78 -4.90 -1.67
CA TYR A 94 6.43 -4.56 -2.12
C TYR A 94 5.85 -3.49 -1.21
N LEU A 95 5.31 -2.44 -1.83
CA LEU A 95 4.45 -1.49 -1.16
C LEU A 95 3.01 -1.96 -1.29
N CYS A 96 2.30 -1.98 -0.17
CA CYS A 96 0.87 -2.23 -0.10
C CYS A 96 0.12 -1.04 0.48
N LEU A 97 -1.01 -0.75 -0.15
CA LEU A 97 -1.83 0.41 0.08
C LEU A 97 -3.28 -0.04 0.22
N THR A 98 -4.00 0.48 1.20
CA THR A 98 -5.48 0.41 1.26
C THR A 98 -6.04 1.79 1.53
N GLY A 99 -7.15 2.12 0.87
CA GLY A 99 -7.87 3.37 1.06
C GLY A 99 -9.36 3.18 0.79
N GLN A 100 -10.17 4.13 1.24
CA GLN A 100 -11.59 4.22 0.87
C GLN A 100 -11.78 5.37 -0.13
N ALA A 101 -12.32 5.05 -1.31
CA ALA A 101 -12.62 6.02 -2.35
C ALA A 101 -13.89 6.82 -2.02
N SER A 102 -14.14 7.88 -2.79
CA SER A 102 -15.29 8.78 -2.58
C SER A 102 -16.66 8.13 -2.83
N ASP A 103 -16.69 6.98 -3.53
CA ASP A 103 -17.89 6.14 -3.71
C ASP A 103 -18.12 5.16 -2.54
N GLY A 104 -17.29 5.22 -1.49
CA GLY A 104 -17.35 4.38 -0.31
C GLY A 104 -16.73 3.00 -0.48
N LYS A 105 -16.26 2.64 -1.68
CA LYS A 105 -15.56 1.38 -1.93
C LYS A 105 -14.12 1.46 -1.48
N TYR A 106 -13.58 0.34 -1.06
CA TYR A 106 -12.16 0.22 -0.74
C TYR A 106 -11.36 -0.15 -1.97
N VAL A 107 -10.13 0.35 -2.05
CA VAL A 107 -9.14 -0.08 -3.03
C VAL A 107 -7.88 -0.48 -2.26
N SER A 108 -7.51 -1.74 -2.39
CA SER A 108 -6.31 -2.32 -1.82
C SER A 108 -5.38 -2.77 -2.93
N LYS A 109 -4.11 -2.36 -2.88
CA LYS A 109 -3.13 -2.65 -3.91
C LYS A 109 -1.80 -3.04 -3.28
N CYS A 110 -1.08 -3.94 -3.92
CA CYS A 110 0.34 -4.14 -3.66
C CYS A 110 1.14 -4.10 -4.96
N SER A 111 2.31 -3.49 -4.97
CA SER A 111 3.21 -3.47 -6.12
C SER A 111 4.65 -3.47 -5.71
N LEU A 112 5.50 -4.03 -6.57
CA LEU A 112 6.94 -3.92 -6.44
C LEU A 112 7.32 -2.45 -6.51
N VAL A 113 8.15 -2.00 -5.56
CA VAL A 113 8.77 -0.68 -5.57
C VAL A 113 10.28 -0.82 -5.73
N THR A 114 10.89 0.18 -6.34
CA THR A 114 12.35 0.20 -6.55
C THR A 114 13.03 1.41 -5.92
N SER A 115 12.25 2.39 -5.47
CA SER A 115 12.72 3.64 -4.92
C SER A 115 11.73 4.25 -3.93
N ASP A 116 12.20 5.22 -3.15
CA ASP A 116 11.36 6.07 -2.31
C ASP A 116 10.40 6.93 -3.17
N ASN A 117 9.26 7.31 -2.60
CA ASN A 117 8.20 8.11 -3.22
C ASN A 117 7.59 7.45 -4.47
N GLU A 118 7.48 6.13 -4.45
CA GLU A 118 6.97 5.31 -5.54
C GLU A 118 5.74 4.52 -5.08
N ILE A 119 4.65 4.50 -5.86
CA ILE A 119 3.48 3.62 -5.60
C ILE A 119 3.68 2.23 -6.23
N GLY A 120 4.70 2.08 -7.08
CA GLY A 120 5.17 0.80 -7.61
C GLY A 120 4.74 0.50 -9.03
N PHE A 121 5.31 -0.58 -9.56
CA PHE A 121 5.09 -1.12 -10.91
C PHE A 121 4.66 -2.59 -10.86
N THR A 122 4.60 -3.23 -12.02
CA THR A 122 4.48 -4.69 -12.15
C THR A 122 5.77 -5.37 -11.63
N PRO A 123 5.70 -6.47 -10.84
CA PRO A 123 4.50 -7.18 -10.41
C PRO A 123 3.62 -6.38 -9.44
N GLY A 124 2.31 -6.43 -9.68
CA GLY A 124 1.34 -5.69 -8.88
C GLY A 124 0.00 -6.41 -8.82
N CYS A 125 -0.78 -6.17 -7.77
CA CYS A 125 -2.16 -6.61 -7.67
C CYS A 125 -3.06 -5.58 -6.99
N GLU A 126 -4.30 -5.47 -7.44
CA GLU A 126 -5.33 -4.60 -6.87
C GLU A 126 -6.63 -5.39 -6.62
N ARG A 127 -7.28 -5.13 -5.48
CA ARG A 127 -8.56 -5.70 -5.04
C ARG A 127 -9.45 -4.63 -4.42
N LEU A 128 -10.76 -4.75 -4.62
CA LEU A 128 -11.74 -3.81 -4.05
C LEU A 128 -12.28 -4.27 -2.70
N GLU A 129 -11.39 -4.41 -1.72
CA GLU A 129 -11.75 -4.87 -0.38
C GLU A 129 -10.97 -4.14 0.72
N PRO A 130 -11.57 -3.92 1.91
CA PRO A 130 -10.89 -3.33 3.04
C PRO A 130 -9.93 -4.32 3.71
N GLN A 131 -9.06 -3.79 4.57
CA GLN A 131 -8.34 -4.61 5.55
C GLN A 131 -9.33 -5.29 6.52
N ALA A 132 -8.99 -6.50 6.95
CA ALA A 132 -9.78 -7.28 7.90
C ALA A 132 -9.66 -6.77 9.34
N ASN A 133 -8.55 -6.11 9.68
CA ASN A 133 -8.37 -5.46 10.97
C ASN A 133 -8.79 -3.99 10.92
N ASP A 134 -9.07 -3.46 12.10
CA ASP A 134 -9.28 -2.04 12.29
C ASP A 134 -8.04 -1.23 11.92
N VAL A 135 -8.24 -0.23 11.07
CA VAL A 135 -7.21 0.72 10.67
C VAL A 135 -7.15 1.83 11.69
N THR A 136 -5.93 2.08 12.18
CA THR A 136 -5.68 2.93 13.35
C THR A 136 -4.86 4.18 13.02
N ASP A 137 -4.41 4.33 11.77
CA ASP A 137 -3.66 5.49 11.30
C ASP A 137 -4.54 6.68 10.89
N GLY A 138 -5.87 6.55 10.99
CA GLY A 138 -6.83 7.61 10.71
C GLY A 138 -6.91 8.01 9.24
N CYS A 139 -6.50 7.12 8.32
CA CYS A 139 -6.54 7.38 6.88
C CYS A 139 -7.90 7.14 6.24
N TYR A 140 -8.67 6.18 6.75
CA TYR A 140 -10.05 5.94 6.32
C TYR A 140 -10.87 5.41 7.49
N ALA A 141 -12.20 5.56 7.39
CA ALA A 141 -13.10 5.03 8.40
C ALA A 141 -13.10 3.50 8.34
N ASN A 142 -13.03 2.83 9.49
CA ASN A 142 -13.20 1.39 9.51
C ASN A 142 -14.59 1.05 8.95
N SER A 143 -14.65 -0.03 8.18
CA SER A 143 -15.92 -0.68 7.89
C SER A 143 -16.44 -1.28 9.19
N SER A 144 -17.00 -0.45 10.07
CA SER A 144 -17.73 -0.93 11.24
C SER A 144 -18.85 -1.85 10.74
N ALA A 145 -18.81 -3.09 11.23
CA ALA A 145 -19.69 -4.21 10.90
C ALA A 145 -21.19 -3.86 10.89
#